data_AF-A0A0X3V7D1-F1
#
_entry.id   AF-A0A0X3V7D1-F1
#
_cell.length_a   1.000
_cell.length_b   1.000
_cell.length_c   1.000
_cell.angle_alpha   90.00
_cell.angle_beta   90.00
_cell.angle_gamma   90.00
#
_symmetry.space_group_name_H-M   'P 1'
#
loop_
_entity.id
_entity.type
_entity.pdbx_description
1 polymer ?
#
loop_
_entity_poly.entity_id
_entity_poly.type
_entity_poly.pdbx_seq_one_letter_code
_entity_poly.pdbx_strand_id
1 'polypeptide(L)'
;MTLAAEAVHADLATVWPDRDDDDRYAMLGVTPMIGVNDTGGTTTTADAAYLLGWAGQKGLGFVRFWSVNRDNGDCGDGSVDAACSGITQTR
;
A
#
# COMPACT_ATOMS: atom_id res chain seq x y z
N MET A 1 -3.28 3.08 6.99
CA MET A 1 -2.90 2.37 5.75
C MET A 1 -4.05 1.62 5.05
N THR A 2 -5.17 1.28 5.71
CA THR A 2 -6.18 0.36 5.12
C THR A 2 -7.54 0.98 4.81
N LEU A 3 -7.83 2.20 5.28
CA LEU A 3 -9.15 2.84 5.12
C LEU A 3 -9.62 2.94 3.66
N ALA A 4 -8.70 3.23 2.73
CA ALA A 4 -9.05 3.29 1.30
C ALA A 4 -9.50 1.92 0.76
N ALA A 5 -8.85 0.83 1.17
CA ALA A 5 -9.23 -0.51 0.75
C ALA A 5 -10.58 -0.94 1.35
N GLU A 6 -10.85 -0.59 2.61
CA GLU A 6 -12.15 -0.86 3.26
C GLU A 6 -13.29 -0.05 2.63
N ALA A 7 -13.03 1.20 2.22
CA ALA A 7 -14.00 2.01 1.50
C ALA A 7 -14.36 1.38 0.14
N VAL A 8 -13.35 0.96 -0.63
CA VAL A 8 -13.60 0.29 -1.91
C VAL A 8 -14.30 -1.06 -1.70
N HIS A 9 -13.96 -1.82 -0.65
CA HIS A 9 -14.69 -3.04 -0.30
C HIS A 9 -16.19 -2.77 -0.07
N ALA A 10 -16.52 -1.69 0.67
CA ALA A 10 -17.91 -1.28 0.86
C ALA A 10 -18.59 -0.88 -0.46
N ASP A 11 -17.90 -0.17 -1.36
CA ASP A 11 -18.40 0.13 -2.70
C ASP A 11 -18.66 -1.15 -3.50
N LEU A 12 -17.77 -2.15 -3.42
CA LEU A 12 -17.95 -3.44 -4.09
C LEU A 12 -19.19 -4.20 -3.60
N ALA A 13 -19.55 -4.05 -2.32
CA ALA A 13 -20.78 -4.64 -1.81
C ALA A 13 -22.05 -4.03 -2.43
N THR A 14 -21.98 -2.78 -2.89
CA THR A 14 -23.10 -2.14 -3.61
C THR A 14 -23.20 -2.60 -5.07
N VAL A 15 -22.05 -2.87 -5.72
CA VAL A 15 -21.99 -3.28 -7.13
C VAL A 15 -22.23 -4.78 -7.29
N TRP A 16 -21.72 -5.59 -6.36
CA TRP A 16 -21.80 -7.06 -6.37
C TRP A 16 -22.37 -7.59 -5.05
N PRO A 17 -23.68 -7.41 -4.82
CA PRO A 17 -24.33 -7.82 -3.57
C PRO A 17 -24.29 -9.33 -3.33
N ASP A 18 -24.24 -10.14 -4.39
CA ASP A 18 -24.25 -11.61 -4.31
C ASP A 18 -22.87 -12.25 -4.04
N ARG A 19 -21.79 -11.45 -4.01
CA ARG A 19 -20.46 -11.92 -3.57
C ARG A 19 -20.32 -11.81 -2.06
N ASP A 20 -19.63 -12.74 -1.43
CA ASP A 20 -19.26 -12.57 -0.02
C ASP A 20 -18.05 -11.62 0.11
N ASP A 21 -17.67 -11.33 1.36
CA ASP A 21 -16.59 -10.39 1.64
C ASP A 21 -15.22 -10.94 1.21
N ASP A 22 -14.99 -12.25 1.33
CA ASP A 22 -13.73 -12.88 0.93
C ASP A 22 -13.53 -12.76 -0.59
N ASP A 23 -14.58 -13.03 -1.38
CA ASP A 23 -14.58 -12.82 -2.82
C ASP A 23 -14.30 -11.36 -3.18
N ARG A 24 -14.91 -10.39 -2.46
CA ARG A 24 -14.69 -8.96 -2.70
C ARG A 24 -13.27 -8.54 -2.37
N TYR A 25 -12.70 -8.99 -1.24
CA TYR A 25 -11.30 -8.71 -0.90
C TYR A 25 -10.34 -9.32 -1.92
N ALA A 26 -10.61 -10.52 -2.45
CA ALA A 26 -9.79 -11.15 -3.49
C ALA A 26 -9.76 -10.33 -4.80
N MET A 27 -10.79 -9.51 -5.07
CA MET A 27 -10.81 -8.58 -6.20
C MET A 27 -9.96 -7.33 -5.97
N LEU A 28 -9.63 -7.00 -4.72
CA LEU A 28 -8.89 -5.81 -4.36
C LEU A 28 -7.37 -6.02 -4.44
N GLY A 29 -6.70 -4.93 -4.73
CA GLY A 29 -5.27 -4.80 -4.50
C GLY A 29 -4.90 -3.38 -4.08
N VAL A 30 -3.78 -3.26 -3.39
CA VAL A 30 -3.29 -2.00 -2.82
C VAL A 30 -1.94 -1.64 -3.41
N THR A 31 -1.72 -0.36 -3.71
CA THR A 31 -0.47 0.16 -4.29
C THR A 31 -0.05 1.47 -3.61
N PRO A 32 0.55 1.43 -2.41
CA PRO A 32 1.16 2.61 -1.81
C PRO A 32 2.38 3.12 -2.60
N MET A 33 2.70 4.39 -2.44
CA MET A 33 4.03 4.92 -2.74
C MET A 33 4.90 4.78 -1.48
N ILE A 34 6.10 4.21 -1.61
CA ILE A 34 6.99 3.95 -0.46
C ILE A 34 7.72 5.22 -0.01
N GLY A 35 8.09 5.31 1.26
CA GLY A 35 8.79 6.48 1.78
C GLY A 35 8.00 7.77 1.64
N VAL A 36 8.68 8.89 1.33
CA VAL A 36 8.05 10.21 1.22
C VAL A 36 7.20 10.28 -0.04
N ASN A 37 5.96 10.75 0.11
CA ASN A 37 4.97 10.92 -0.95
C ASN A 37 4.90 12.38 -1.40
N ASP A 38 4.42 12.61 -2.63
CA ASP A 38 4.32 13.93 -3.24
C ASP A 38 3.52 14.95 -2.41
N THR A 39 2.54 14.48 -1.63
CA THR A 39 1.62 15.31 -0.83
C THR A 39 2.01 15.39 0.65
N GLY A 40 3.23 14.99 1.03
CA GLY A 40 3.78 15.15 2.38
C GLY A 40 3.48 14.01 3.36
N GLY A 41 2.78 12.95 2.94
CA GLY A 41 2.69 11.70 3.70
C GLY A 41 3.98 10.89 3.59
N THR A 42 4.29 10.06 4.59
CA THR A 42 5.40 9.10 4.51
C THR A 42 4.88 7.69 4.77
N THR A 43 5.16 6.76 3.87
CA THR A 43 4.91 5.33 4.06
C THR A 43 6.18 4.65 4.53
N THR A 44 6.24 4.31 5.81
CA THR A 44 7.41 3.69 6.41
C THR A 44 7.48 2.19 6.10
N THR A 45 8.61 1.55 6.39
CA THR A 45 8.75 0.08 6.32
C THR A 45 7.80 -0.63 7.29
N ALA A 46 7.50 -0.02 8.44
CA ALA A 46 6.50 -0.53 9.39
C ALA A 46 5.08 -0.49 8.82
N ASP A 47 4.73 0.60 8.10
CA ASP A 47 3.45 0.71 7.39
C ASP A 47 3.31 -0.35 6.30
N ALA A 48 4.38 -0.61 5.55
CA ALA A 48 4.43 -1.64 4.52
C ALA A 48 4.26 -3.04 5.12
N ALA A 49 4.95 -3.34 6.24
CA ALA A 49 4.80 -4.62 6.94
C ALA A 49 3.38 -4.82 7.48
N TYR A 50 2.79 -3.78 8.08
CA TYR A 50 1.40 -3.80 8.53
C TYR A 50 0.42 -4.04 7.37
N LEU A 51 0.58 -3.32 6.26
CA LEU A 51 -0.29 -3.46 5.09
C LEU A 51 -0.18 -4.86 4.47
N LEU A 52 1.01 -5.42 4.36
CA LEU A 52 1.23 -6.78 3.86
C LEU A 52 0.55 -7.82 4.76
N GLY A 53 0.70 -7.69 6.08
CA GLY A 53 0.06 -8.60 7.04
C GLY A 53 -1.47 -8.52 6.97
N TRP A 54 -2.03 -7.30 6.93
CA TRP A 54 -3.47 -7.09 6.79
C TRP A 54 -4.00 -7.63 5.45
N ALA A 55 -3.28 -7.38 4.34
CA ALA A 55 -3.66 -7.87 3.01
C ALA A 55 -3.70 -9.39 2.96
N GLY A 56 -2.71 -10.06 3.58
CA GLY A 56 -2.69 -11.52 3.72
C GLY A 56 -3.84 -12.05 4.59
N GLN A 57 -4.17 -11.37 5.69
CA GLN A 57 -5.29 -11.76 6.56
C GLN A 57 -6.66 -11.65 5.86
N LYS A 58 -6.82 -10.66 4.98
CA LYS A 58 -8.06 -10.42 4.22
C LYS A 58 -8.14 -11.19 2.89
N GLY A 59 -7.05 -11.80 2.44
CA GLY A 59 -7.02 -12.50 1.16
C GLY A 59 -7.03 -11.57 -0.06
N LEU A 60 -6.38 -10.41 0.02
CA LEU A 60 -6.27 -9.50 -1.13
C LEU A 60 -5.56 -10.16 -2.32
N GLY A 61 -5.99 -9.81 -3.54
CA GLY A 61 -5.43 -10.35 -4.77
C GLY A 61 -3.98 -9.92 -5.03
N PHE A 62 -3.58 -8.70 -4.64
CA PHE A 62 -2.19 -8.25 -4.72
C PHE A 62 -1.84 -7.07 -3.83
N VAL A 63 -0.56 -7.01 -3.44
CA VAL A 63 0.11 -5.83 -2.90
C VAL A 63 1.19 -5.43 -3.90
N ARG A 64 1.21 -4.15 -4.28
CA ARG A 64 2.24 -3.54 -5.15
C ARG A 64 2.73 -2.26 -4.51
N PHE A 65 3.72 -1.61 -5.09
CA PHE A 65 4.13 -0.29 -4.63
C PHE A 65 4.78 0.53 -5.74
N TRP A 66 4.82 1.84 -5.54
CA TRP A 66 5.59 2.78 -6.36
C TRP A 66 6.86 3.23 -5.62
N SER A 67 8.06 2.86 -6.06
CA SER A 67 8.41 1.95 -7.16
C SER A 67 9.73 1.23 -6.85
N VAL A 68 10.12 0.25 -7.66
CA VAL A 68 11.35 -0.53 -7.44
C VAL A 68 12.59 0.35 -7.36
N ASN A 69 12.72 1.35 -8.24
CA ASN A 69 13.89 2.24 -8.24
C ASN A 69 13.96 3.09 -6.97
N ARG A 70 12.82 3.33 -6.31
CA ARG A 70 12.76 4.08 -5.05
C ARG A 70 13.12 3.23 -3.83
N ASP A 71 13.23 1.91 -3.98
CA ASP A 71 13.38 0.97 -2.86
C ASP A 71 14.83 0.88 -2.36
N ASN A 72 15.28 1.98 -1.76
CA ASN A 72 16.58 2.09 -1.11
C ASN A 72 16.58 3.23 -0.08
N GLY A 73 17.56 3.16 0.83
CA GLY A 73 17.80 4.14 1.88
C GLY A 73 18.93 5.12 1.58
N ASP A 74 19.35 5.25 0.32
CA ASP A 74 20.52 6.07 -0.06
C ASP A 74 20.21 7.59 0.01
N CYS A 75 18.95 7.97 0.29
CA CYS A 75 18.50 9.37 0.45
C CYS A 75 17.56 9.56 1.66
N GLY A 76 18.08 9.37 2.88
CA GLY A 76 17.34 9.67 4.11
C GLY A 76 17.17 11.17 4.41
N ASP A 77 16.97 12.01 3.39
CA ASP A 77 16.92 13.48 3.47
C ASP A 77 15.50 14.06 3.46
N GLY A 78 14.47 13.20 3.34
CA GLY A 78 13.07 13.61 3.31
C GLY A 78 12.59 14.11 1.94
N SER A 79 13.40 13.98 0.88
CA SER A 79 13.02 14.40 -0.47
C SER A 79 12.11 13.38 -1.19
N VAL A 80 11.31 13.87 -2.13
CA VAL A 80 10.60 13.02 -3.09
C VAL A 80 11.48 12.88 -4.33
N ASP A 81 11.92 11.67 -4.63
CA ASP A 81 12.79 11.35 -5.76
C ASP A 81 12.33 10.06 -6.46
N ALA A 82 12.62 9.93 -7.76
CA ALA A 82 12.30 8.74 -8.56
C ALA A 82 13.30 7.58 -8.35
N ALA A 83 14.49 7.86 -7.81
CA ALA A 83 15.59 6.93 -7.62
C ALA A 83 15.79 6.50 -6.16
N CYS A 84 15.01 7.00 -5.21
CA CYS A 84 15.10 6.63 -3.80
C CYS A 84 13.83 7.02 -3.01
N SER A 85 13.71 6.50 -1.79
CA SER A 85 12.46 6.58 -1.01
C SER A 85 12.29 7.85 -0.18
N GLY A 86 13.35 8.63 0.02
CA GLY A 86 13.34 9.81 0.91
C GLY A 86 13.42 9.46 2.40
N ILE A 87 13.52 8.17 2.76
CA ILE A 87 13.60 7.71 4.16
C ILE A 87 14.88 6.90 4.38
N THR A 88 15.40 6.96 5.62
CA THR A 88 16.44 6.03 6.06
C THR A 88 15.83 4.64 6.21
N GLN A 89 16.40 3.66 5.52
CA GLN A 89 16.00 2.26 5.60
C GLN A 89 17.20 1.35 5.34
N THR A 90 17.20 0.19 5.99
CA THR A 90 18.19 -0.87 5.74
C THR A 90 17.63 -1.84 4.70
N ARG A 91 18.47 -2.23 3.74
CA ARG A 91 18.19 -3.38 2.87
C ARG A 91 18.21 -4.69 3.66
#